data_AF-A0A948RJ88-F1
#
_entry.id   AF-A0A948RJ88-F1
#
_cell.length_a   1.000
_cell.length_b   1.000
_cell.length_c   1.000
_cell.angle_alpha   90.00
_cell.angle_beta   90.00
_cell.angle_gamma   90.00
#
_symmetry.space_group_name_H-M   'P 1'
#
loop_
_entity.id
_entity.type
_entity.pdbx_description
1 polymer ?
#
loop_
_entity_poly.entity_id
_entity_poly.type
_entity_poly.pdbx_seq_one_letter_code
_entity_poly.pdbx_strand_id
1 'polypeptide(L)'
;METLQRVNLLLERRQREALERLARQKGRSVSALVRTYVTMGLGEENSPRAERMQALENARALKQRILERRGGKPVTDSVEIIQQIREERMNELLGG
;
A
#
# COMPACT_ATOMS: atom_id res chain seq x y z
N MET A 1 25.26 19.95 8.27
CA MET A 1 25.48 20.46 6.91
C MET A 1 24.92 19.44 5.94
N GLU A 2 23.91 19.79 5.15
CA GLU A 2 23.40 18.88 4.12
C GLU A 2 24.40 18.79 2.96
N THR A 3 24.92 17.60 2.70
CA THR A 3 25.80 17.32 1.57
C THR A 3 24.95 17.13 0.31
N LEU A 4 24.95 18.12 -0.58
CA LEU A 4 24.27 18.03 -1.86
C LEU A 4 25.05 17.11 -2.82
N GLN A 5 24.38 16.07 -3.31
CA GLN A 5 24.92 15.19 -4.35
C GLN A 5 24.38 15.60 -5.73
N ARG A 6 25.27 15.64 -6.73
CA ARG A 6 24.88 15.93 -8.12
C ARG A 6 24.44 14.64 -8.79
N VAL A 7 23.18 14.63 -9.23
CA VAL A 7 22.59 13.49 -9.95
C VAL A 7 22.16 13.97 -11.34
N ASN A 8 22.46 13.16 -12.37
CA ASN A 8 21.98 13.42 -13.73
C ASN A 8 20.65 12.69 -13.91
N LEU A 9 19.56 13.46 -14.00
CA LEU A 9 18.22 12.92 -14.21
C LEU A 9 17.84 13.04 -15.68
N LEU A 10 17.53 11.92 -16.30
CA LEU A 10 16.95 11.90 -17.64
C LEU A 10 15.45 12.16 -17.52
N LEU A 11 15.00 13.22 -18.17
CA LEU A 11 13.59 13.62 -18.20
C LEU A 11 13.13 13.69 -19.64
N GLU A 12 11.86 13.35 -19.86
CA GLU A 12 11.23 13.65 -21.13
C GLU A 12 11.19 15.17 -21.36
N ARG A 13 11.25 15.58 -22.63
CA ARG A 13 11.20 17.00 -23.00
C ARG A 13 10.00 17.72 -22.39
N ARG A 14 8.82 17.11 -22.42
CA ARG A 14 7.59 17.65 -21.84
C ARG A 14 7.69 17.88 -20.32
N GLN A 15 8.37 16.97 -19.61
CA GLN A 15 8.57 17.08 -18.16
C GLN A 15 9.52 18.21 -17.82
N ARG A 16 10.63 18.36 -18.57
CA ARG A 16 11.57 19.47 -18.40
C ARG A 16 10.89 20.82 -18.63
N GLU A 17 10.10 20.94 -19.71
CA GLU A 17 9.35 22.17 -20.02
C GLU A 17 8.28 22.49 -18.94
N ALA A 18 7.61 21.47 -18.41
CA ALA A 18 6.67 21.65 -17.30
C ALA A 18 7.37 22.14 -16.03
N LEU A 19 8.51 21.55 -15.67
CA LEU A 19 9.30 21.95 -14.51
C LEU A 19 9.84 23.39 -14.64
N GLU A 20 10.32 23.78 -15.82
CA GLU A 20 10.79 25.15 -16.08
C GLU A 20 9.66 26.19 -15.97
N ARG A 21 8.49 25.90 -16.54
CA ARG A 21 7.31 26.78 -16.40
C ARG A 21 6.90 26.95 -14.95
N LEU A 22 6.85 25.84 -14.21
CA LEU A 22 6.45 25.84 -12.80
C LEU A 22 7.49 26.56 -11.91
N ALA A 23 8.77 26.38 -12.19
CA ALA A 23 9.86 27.08 -11.53
C ALA A 23 9.75 28.60 -11.71
N ARG A 24 9.47 29.06 -12.94
CA ARG A 24 9.22 30.48 -13.24
C ARG A 24 8.00 31.01 -12.50
N GLN A 25 6.88 30.29 -12.55
CA GLN A 25 5.63 30.69 -11.89
C GLN A 25 5.81 30.86 -10.38
N LYS A 26 6.64 30.01 -9.75
CA LYS A 26 6.88 30.03 -8.30
C LYS A 26 8.08 30.89 -7.88
N GLY A 27 8.81 31.50 -8.82
CA GLY A 27 10.04 32.25 -8.52
C GLY A 27 11.14 31.40 -7.88
N ARG A 28 11.21 30.09 -8.19
CA ARG A 28 12.18 29.15 -7.62
C ARG A 28 13.07 28.56 -8.71
N SER A 29 14.26 28.09 -8.35
CA SER A 29 15.10 27.35 -9.28
C SER A 29 14.53 25.96 -9.56
N VAL A 30 14.77 25.44 -10.78
CA VAL A 30 14.36 24.07 -11.16
C VAL A 30 14.94 23.05 -10.18
N SER A 31 16.21 23.20 -9.76
CA SER A 31 16.82 22.30 -8.79
C SER A 31 16.15 22.33 -7.42
N ALA A 32 15.70 23.50 -6.94
CA ALA A 32 14.98 23.60 -5.68
C ALA A 32 13.59 22.95 -5.79
N LEU A 33 12.93 23.10 -6.93
CA LEU A 33 11.64 22.50 -7.22
C LEU A 33 11.73 20.97 -7.28
N VAL A 34 12.72 20.44 -8.02
CA VAL A 34 12.99 19.01 -8.12
C VAL A 34 13.29 18.41 -6.75
N ARG A 35 14.13 19.07 -5.92
CA ARG A 35 14.37 18.60 -4.54
C ARG A 35 13.08 18.48 -3.75
N THR A 36 12.22 19.51 -3.76
CA THR A 36 10.93 19.47 -3.05
C THR A 36 10.08 18.29 -3.52
N TYR A 37 9.94 18.08 -4.83
CA TYR A 37 9.13 16.98 -5.35
C TYR A 37 9.71 15.60 -5.05
N VAL A 38 11.04 15.44 -5.12
CA VAL A 38 11.71 14.19 -4.73
C VAL A 38 11.48 13.91 -3.25
N THR A 39 11.65 14.90 -2.36
CA THR A 39 11.37 14.74 -0.93
C THR A 39 9.91 14.37 -0.67
N MET A 40 8.96 15.02 -1.35
CA MET A 40 7.53 14.71 -1.20
C MET A 40 7.21 13.29 -1.69
N GLY A 41 7.74 12.88 -2.85
CA GLY A 41 7.52 11.52 -3.38
C GLY A 41 8.10 10.44 -2.46
N LEU A 42 9.34 10.62 -1.98
CA LEU A 42 9.96 9.71 -1.02
C LEU A 42 9.20 9.67 0.32
N GLY A 43 8.64 10.80 0.74
CA GLY A 43 7.81 10.88 1.95
C GLY A 43 6.44 10.22 1.79
N GLU A 44 5.82 10.29 0.61
CA GLU A 44 4.55 9.62 0.31
C GLU A 44 4.71 8.10 0.21
N GLU A 45 5.78 7.62 -0.44
CA GLU A 45 6.08 6.19 -0.56
C GLU A 45 6.39 5.54 0.79
N ASN A 46 7.08 6.25 1.69
CA ASN A 46 7.33 5.83 3.07
C ASN A 46 6.25 6.27 4.06
N SER A 47 5.09 6.74 3.58
CA SER A 47 4.01 7.13 4.49
C SER A 47 3.36 5.87 5.09
N PRO A 48 2.99 5.89 6.39
CA PRO A 48 2.22 4.80 7.01
C PRO A 48 0.91 4.49 6.27
N ARG A 49 0.39 5.44 5.49
CA ARG A 49 -0.78 5.27 4.64
C ARG A 49 -0.47 4.43 3.40
N ALA A 50 0.65 4.68 2.72
CA ALA A 50 1.09 3.88 1.58
C ALA A 50 1.38 2.44 2.00
N GLU A 51 2.07 2.24 3.13
CA GLU A 51 2.32 0.91 3.71
C GLU A 51 1.03 0.16 4.01
N ARG A 52 0.05 0.83 4.65
CA ARG A 52 -1.28 0.24 4.91
C ARG A 52 -2.01 -0.13 3.63
N MET A 53 -1.92 0.71 2.59
CA MET A 53 -2.55 0.41 1.30
C MET A 53 -1.90 -0.82 0.66
N GLN A 54 -0.56 -0.88 0.64
CA GLN A 54 0.18 -2.02 0.12
C GLN A 54 -0.15 -3.31 0.88
N ALA A 55 -0.26 -3.25 2.22
CA ALA A 55 -0.67 -4.38 3.03
C ALA A 55 -2.09 -4.88 2.68
N LEU A 56 -3.04 -3.96 2.44
CA LEU A 56 -4.39 -4.31 2.00
C LEU A 56 -4.42 -4.95 0.61
N GLU A 57 -3.62 -4.44 -0.33
CA GLU A 57 -3.48 -5.03 -1.66
C GLU A 57 -2.88 -6.43 -1.59
N ASN A 58 -1.84 -6.62 -0.78
CA ASN A 58 -1.24 -7.93 -0.55
C ASN A 58 -2.24 -8.91 0.08
N ALA A 59 -3.04 -8.46 1.05
CA ALA A 59 -4.09 -9.26 1.67
C ALA A 59 -5.18 -9.67 0.67
N ARG A 60 -5.59 -8.76 -0.24
CA ARG A 60 -6.53 -9.07 -1.32
C ARG A 60 -5.97 -10.09 -2.29
N ALA A 61 -4.72 -9.93 -2.72
CA ALA A 61 -4.04 -10.88 -3.60
C ALA A 61 -3.93 -12.27 -2.94
N LEU A 62 -3.61 -12.32 -1.65
CA LEU A 62 -3.57 -13.57 -0.90
C LEU A 62 -4.95 -14.23 -0.80
N LYS A 63 -6.00 -13.46 -0.48
CA LYS A 63 -7.38 -13.96 -0.44
C LYS A 63 -7.77 -14.59 -1.78
N GLN A 64 -7.45 -13.91 -2.88
CA GLN A 64 -7.75 -14.41 -4.23
C GLN A 64 -7.04 -15.73 -4.53
N ARG A 65 -5.74 -15.83 -4.22
CA ARG A 65 -4.98 -17.08 -4.36
C ARG A 65 -5.55 -18.22 -3.52
N ILE A 66 -6.02 -17.93 -2.31
CA ILE A 66 -6.64 -18.94 -1.44
C ILE A 66 -7.96 -19.42 -2.04
N LEU A 67 -8.79 -18.51 -2.56
CA LEU A 67 -10.04 -18.85 -3.23
C LEU A 67 -9.79 -19.71 -4.48
N GLU A 68 -8.83 -19.33 -5.32
CA GLU A 68 -8.45 -20.08 -6.52
C GLU A 68 -8.00 -21.50 -6.17
N ARG A 69 -7.12 -21.68 -5.18
CA ARG A 69 -6.69 -23.01 -4.71
C ARG A 69 -7.85 -23.86 -4.18
N ARG A 70 -8.89 -23.23 -3.63
CA ARG A 70 -10.06 -23.90 -3.07
C ARG A 70 -11.21 -24.05 -4.07
N GLY A 71 -10.97 -23.77 -5.36
CA GLY A 71 -12.01 -23.86 -6.39
C GLY A 71 -13.16 -22.88 -6.17
N GLY A 72 -12.85 -21.67 -5.67
CA GLY A 72 -13.82 -20.62 -5.36
C GLY A 72 -14.49 -20.73 -3.99
N LYS A 73 -14.20 -21.80 -3.21
CA LYS A 73 -14.79 -21.95 -1.88
C LYS A 73 -14.09 -21.05 -0.86
N PRO A 74 -14.83 -20.23 -0.09
CA PRO A 74 -14.24 -19.37 0.94
C PRO A 74 -13.56 -20.20 2.03
N VAL A 75 -12.70 -19.53 2.81
CA VAL A 75 -12.13 -20.13 4.00
C VAL A 75 -13.25 -20.27 5.03
N THR A 76 -13.49 -21.49 5.51
CA THR A 76 -14.48 -21.75 6.55
C THR A 76 -14.12 -20.98 7.81
N ASP A 77 -15.10 -20.33 8.42
CA ASP A 77 -14.89 -19.60 9.68
C ASP A 77 -14.67 -20.61 10.80
N SER A 78 -13.41 -20.75 11.20
CA SER A 78 -13.00 -21.65 12.27
C SER A 78 -13.70 -21.34 13.60
N VAL A 79 -14.06 -20.06 13.85
CA VAL A 79 -14.73 -19.65 15.08
C VAL A 79 -16.17 -20.16 15.09
N GLU A 80 -16.86 -20.05 13.96
CA GLU A 80 -18.23 -20.56 13.80
C GLU A 80 -18.26 -22.08 13.95
N ILE A 81 -17.30 -22.81 13.36
CA ILE A 81 -17.16 -24.25 13.54
C ILE A 81 -16.93 -24.62 15.02
N ILE A 82 -16.04 -23.90 15.71
CA ILE A 82 -15.75 -24.17 17.13
C ILE A 82 -16.99 -23.90 18.00
N GLN A 83 -17.77 -22.87 17.68
CA GLN A 83 -19.02 -22.58 18.38
C GLN A 83 -20.06 -23.70 18.18
N GLN A 84 -20.24 -24.16 16.94
CA GLN A 84 -21.14 -25.29 16.64
C GLN A 84 -20.74 -26.55 17.40
N ILE A 85 -19.45 -26.92 17.38
CA ILE A 85 -18.94 -28.08 18.13
C ILE A 85 -19.19 -27.92 19.64
N ARG A 86 -19.06 -26.71 20.18
CA ARG A 86 -19.30 -26.43 21.59
C ARG A 86 -20.78 -26.58 21.96
N GLU A 87 -21.68 -26.09 21.12
CA GLU A 87 -23.13 -26.22 21.32
C GLU A 87 -23.59 -27.68 21.24
N GLU A 88 -23.10 -28.43 20.26
CA GLU A 88 -23.37 -29.87 20.13
C GLU A 88 -22.92 -30.63 21.39
N ARG A 89 -21.68 -30.39 21.85
CA ARG A 89 -21.14 -30.99 23.10
C ARG A 89 -21.96 -30.60 24.33
N MET A 90 -22.43 -29.36 24.41
CA MET A 90 -23.24 -28.89 25.53
C MET A 90 -24.61 -29.56 25.55
N ASN A 91 -25.22 -29.76 24.38
CA ASN A 91 -26.49 -30.47 24.26
C ASN A 91 -26.37 -31.95 24.63
N GLU A 92 -25.26 -32.60 24.25
CA GLU A 92 -24.94 -33.98 24.68
C GLU A 92 -24.76 -34.10 26.21
N LEU A 93 -24.19 -33.09 26.86
CA LEU A 93 -23.95 -33.08 28.30
C LEU A 93 -25.19 -32.73 29.15
N LEU A 94 -26.16 -32.00 28.58
CA LEU A 94 -27.39 -31.58 29.26
C LEU A 94 -28.60 -32.46 28.92
N GLY A 95 -28.50 -33.30 27.88
CA GLY A 95 -29.57 -34.18 27.39
C GLY A 95 -29.45 -35.65 27.81
N GLY A 96 -28.61 -35.96 28.80
CA GLY A 96 -28.47 -37.29 29.42
C GLY A 96 -29.06 -37.36 30.82
#